data_AF-A0A7X5XRX7-F1
#
_entry.id   AF-A0A7X5XRX7-F1
#
_cell.length_a   1.000
_cell.length_b   1.000
_cell.length_c   1.000
_cell.angle_alpha   90.00
_cell.angle_beta   90.00
_cell.angle_gamma   90.00
#
_symmetry.space_group_name_H-M   'P 1'
#
loop_
_entity.id
_entity.type
_entity.pdbx_description
1 polymer ?
#
loop_
_entity_poly.entity_id
_entity_poly.type
_entity_poly.pdbx_seq_one_letter_code
_entity_poly.pdbx_strand_id
1 'polypeptide(L)'
;MVKPSKLFVLLLENSNRDVAFRDFLALIVALGFVHSRTKGSHQSFVHKKCPKLLVVQPKGKDAKRYQVRELLDMIEEYGLALDE
;
A
#
# COMPACT_ATOMS: atom_id res chain seq x y z
N MET A 1 11.85 4.37 -9.36
CA MET A 1 10.75 4.37 -8.38
C MET A 1 9.66 5.26 -8.95
N VAL A 2 8.42 4.79 -9.03
CA VAL A 2 7.29 5.61 -9.50
C VAL A 2 6.89 6.57 -8.37
N LYS A 3 6.55 7.82 -8.69
CA LYS A 3 6.04 8.76 -7.67
C LYS A 3 4.75 8.18 -7.04
N PRO A 4 4.58 8.21 -5.71
CA PRO A 4 3.37 7.69 -5.05
C PRO A 4 2.06 8.22 -5.63
N SER A 5 1.97 9.53 -5.88
CA SER A 5 0.79 10.15 -6.51
C SER A 5 0.47 9.58 -7.88
N LYS A 6 1.49 9.40 -8.73
CA LYS A 6 1.33 8.78 -10.04
C LYS A 6 0.90 7.32 -9.93
N LEU A 7 1.51 6.56 -9.03
CA LEU A 7 1.11 5.16 -8.81
C LEU A 7 -0.32 5.04 -8.30
N PHE A 8 -0.74 5.95 -7.41
CA PHE A 8 -2.08 5.94 -6.86
C PHE A 8 -3.15 6.11 -7.95
N VAL A 9 -3.01 7.14 -8.81
CA VAL A 9 -3.92 7.35 -9.96
C VAL A 9 -3.96 6.10 -10.86
N LEU A 10 -2.81 5.54 -11.18
CA LEU A 10 -2.67 4.34 -12.00
C LEU A 10 -3.34 3.08 -11.40
N LEU A 11 -3.50 3.03 -10.08
CA LEU A 11 -4.17 1.94 -9.37
C LEU A 11 -5.67 2.15 -9.25
N LEU A 12 -6.13 3.40 -9.18
CA LEU A 12 -7.54 3.74 -9.28
C LEU A 12 -8.10 3.41 -10.67
N GLU A 13 -7.31 3.59 -11.72
CA GLU A 13 -7.68 3.20 -13.10
C GLU A 13 -7.66 1.67 -13.30
N ASN A 14 -6.66 0.98 -12.74
CA ASN A 14 -6.53 -0.47 -12.87
C ASN A 14 -5.80 -1.09 -11.67
N SER A 15 -6.57 -1.63 -10.73
CA SER A 15 -6.07 -2.26 -9.50
C SER A 15 -5.46 -3.66 -9.71
N ASN A 16 -5.61 -4.27 -10.90
CA ASN A 16 -5.11 -5.62 -11.20
C ASN A 16 -3.74 -5.62 -11.89
N ARG A 17 -3.08 -4.46 -11.96
CA ARG A 17 -1.72 -4.33 -12.53
C ARG A 17 -0.65 -4.89 -11.59
N ASP A 18 0.47 -5.29 -12.17
CA ASP A 18 1.67 -5.60 -11.38
C ASP A 18 2.33 -4.30 -10.90
N VAL A 19 2.75 -4.30 -9.63
CA VAL A 19 3.37 -3.16 -8.95
C VAL A 19 4.64 -3.64 -8.30
N ALA A 20 5.77 -2.97 -8.53
CA ALA A 20 7.00 -3.31 -7.84
C ALA A 20 6.81 -3.11 -6.33
N PHE A 21 7.25 -4.07 -5.51
CA PHE A 21 7.01 -4.05 -4.06
C PHE A 21 7.56 -2.78 -3.41
N ARG A 22 8.72 -2.29 -3.88
CA ARG A 22 9.28 -1.01 -3.41
C ARG A 22 8.38 0.20 -3.67
N ASP A 23 7.70 0.24 -4.82
CA ASP A 23 6.83 1.36 -5.19
C ASP A 23 5.53 1.27 -4.38
N PHE A 24 5.05 0.05 -4.09
CA PHE A 24 3.92 -0.21 -3.21
C PHE A 24 4.19 0.23 -1.76
N LEU A 25 5.37 -0.08 -1.20
CA LEU A 25 5.77 0.40 0.13
C LEU A 25 5.84 1.93 0.18
N ALA A 26 6.39 2.57 -0.86
CA ALA A 26 6.44 4.03 -0.93
C ALA A 26 5.03 4.65 -0.95
N LEU A 27 4.07 4.03 -1.64
CA LEU A 27 2.67 4.46 -1.64
C LEU A 27 2.02 4.29 -0.26
N ILE A 28 2.21 3.15 0.41
CA ILE A 28 1.69 2.91 1.76
C ILE A 28 2.14 4.02 2.72
N VAL A 29 3.44 4.33 2.72
CA VAL A 29 3.99 5.40 3.58
C VAL A 29 3.45 6.78 3.20
N ALA A 30 3.31 7.07 1.90
CA ALA A 30 2.76 8.35 1.43
C ALA A 30 1.27 8.54 1.79
N LEU A 31 0.53 7.46 2.00
CA LEU A 31 -0.85 7.46 2.53
C LEU A 31 -0.89 7.59 4.07
N GLY A 32 0.25 7.88 4.71
CA GLY A 32 0.36 8.11 6.14
C GLY A 32 0.46 6.84 6.99
N PHE A 33 0.57 5.66 6.38
CA PHE A 33 0.80 4.44 7.15
C PHE A 33 2.23 4.42 7.70
N VAL A 34 2.37 4.00 8.95
CA VAL A 34 3.66 3.89 9.64
C VAL A 34 4.04 2.42 9.77
N HIS A 35 5.31 2.11 9.48
CA HIS A 35 5.85 0.77 9.68
C HIS A 35 5.82 0.41 11.17
N SER A 36 5.25 -0.75 11.49
CA SER A 36 5.11 -1.24 12.87
C SER A 36 6.10 -2.36 13.18
N ARG A 37 6.23 -3.35 12.29
CA ARG A 37 7.05 -4.55 12.51
C ARG A 37 7.40 -5.25 11.21
N THR A 38 8.54 -5.93 11.21
CA THR A 38 8.91 -6.91 10.18
C THR A 38 9.12 -8.28 10.83
N LYS A 39 8.57 -9.34 10.22
CA LYS A 39 8.83 -10.74 10.59
C LYS A 39 9.06 -11.56 9.32
N GLY A 40 10.31 -11.92 9.06
CA GLY A 40 10.70 -12.52 7.77
C GLY A 40 10.38 -11.56 6.62
N SER A 41 9.66 -12.02 5.61
CA SER A 41 9.25 -11.21 4.46
C SER A 41 7.98 -10.38 4.69
N HIS A 42 7.30 -10.55 5.83
CA HIS A 42 6.07 -9.82 6.14
C HIS A 42 6.42 -8.51 6.83
N GLN A 43 5.82 -7.42 6.35
CA GLN A 43 5.90 -6.10 6.93
C GLN A 43 4.49 -5.66 7.31
N SER A 44 4.31 -5.19 8.54
CA SER A 44 3.03 -4.71 9.03
C SER A 44 3.03 -3.20 9.23
N PHE A 45 1.95 -2.55 8.83
CA PHE A 45 1.77 -1.11 8.82
C PHE A 45 0.49 -0.71 9.55
N VAL A 46 0.57 0.38 10.31
CA VAL A 46 -0.56 0.95 11.07
C VAL A 46 -0.88 2.34 10.56
N HIS A 47 -2.14 2.76 10.69
CA HIS A 47 -2.57 4.11 10.33
C HIS A 47 -3.52 4.64 11.40
N LYS A 48 -3.38 5.92 11.78
CA LYS A 48 -4.16 6.53 12.88
C LYS A 48 -5.68 6.47 12.70
N LYS A 49 -6.16 6.49 11.45
CA LYS A 49 -7.59 6.39 11.10
C LYS A 49 -8.08 4.95 10.90
N CYS A 50 -7.19 3.95 10.91
CA CYS A 50 -7.52 2.59 10.54
C CYS A 50 -7.38 1.65 11.74
N PRO A 51 -8.45 1.01 12.22
CA PRO A 51 -8.35 0.00 13.27
C PRO A 51 -7.68 -1.30 12.78
N LYS A 52 -7.72 -1.57 11.47
CA LYS A 52 -7.13 -2.77 10.84
C LYS A 52 -5.64 -2.56 10.55
N LEU A 53 -4.84 -3.61 10.80
CA LEU A 53 -3.41 -3.67 10.45
C LEU A 53 -3.24 -4.09 8.99
N LEU A 54 -2.46 -3.34 8.21
CA LEU A 54 -2.10 -3.73 6.85
C LEU A 54 -0.83 -4.59 6.87
N VAL A 55 -0.90 -5.84 6.38
CA VAL A 55 0.25 -6.75 6.34
C VAL A 55 0.62 -7.10 4.91
N VAL A 56 1.83 -6.70 4.50
CA VAL A 56 2.31 -6.82 3.12
C VAL A 56 3.55 -7.69 3.03
N GLN A 57 3.75 -8.35 1.88
CA GLN A 57 4.96 -9.11 1.62
C GLN A 57 5.24 -9.14 0.10
N PRO A 58 6.51 -9.22 -0.31
CA PRO A 58 6.84 -9.35 -1.72
C PRO A 58 6.45 -10.73 -2.29
N LYS A 59 6.12 -10.74 -3.58
CA LYS A 59 6.15 -11.91 -4.46
C LYS A 59 7.24 -11.67 -5.50
N GLY A 60 8.45 -12.15 -5.23
CA GLY A 60 9.63 -11.79 -6.01
C GLY A 60 9.91 -10.29 -5.89
N LYS A 61 9.90 -9.57 -7.01
CA LYS A 61 10.10 -8.10 -7.05
C LYS A 61 8.81 -7.29 -6.89
N ASP A 62 7.64 -7.95 -6.94
CA ASP A 62 6.34 -7.29 -7.04
C ASP A 62 5.51 -7.45 -5.76
N ALA A 63 4.57 -6.53 -5.55
CA ALA A 63 3.53 -6.67 -4.56
C ALA A 63 2.52 -7.72 -4.99
N LYS A 64 1.92 -8.42 -4.03
CA LYS A 64 0.82 -9.31 -4.32
C LYS A 64 -0.42 -8.48 -4.67
N ARG A 65 -1.06 -8.76 -5.81
CA ARG A 65 -2.24 -7.99 -6.30
C ARG A 65 -3.40 -7.92 -5.30
N TYR A 66 -3.57 -8.93 -4.45
CA TYR A 66 -4.60 -8.85 -3.40
C TYR A 66 -4.24 -7.84 -2.30
N GLN A 67 -2.95 -7.62 -2.00
CA GLN A 67 -2.51 -6.62 -1.01
C GLN A 67 -2.68 -5.21 -1.57
N VAL A 68 -2.51 -5.06 -2.88
CA VAL A 68 -2.83 -3.80 -3.58
C VAL A 68 -4.32 -3.49 -3.46
N ARG A 69 -5.19 -4.49 -3.71
CA ARG A 69 -6.64 -4.34 -3.53
C ARG A 69 -7.02 -4.06 -2.07
N GLU A 70 -6.44 -4.78 -1.12
CA GLU A 70 -6.64 -4.56 0.32
C GLU A 70 -6.29 -3.13 0.73
N LEU A 71 -5.18 -2.58 0.23
CA LEU A 71 -4.86 -1.17 0.45
C LEU A 71 -5.93 -0.23 -0.13
N LEU A 72 -6.39 -0.47 -1.37
CA LEU A 72 -7.43 0.35 -2.00
C LEU A 72 -8.76 0.28 -1.23
N ASP A 73 -9.15 -0.91 -0.77
CA ASP A 73 -10.35 -1.11 0.05
C ASP A 73 -10.23 -0.32 1.37
N MET A 74 -9.05 -0.33 2.01
CA MET A 74 -8.80 0.49 3.21
C MET A 74 -8.82 2.00 2.92
N ILE A 75 -8.35 2.43 1.75
CA ILE A 75 -8.42 3.84 1.34
C ILE A 75 -9.87 4.29 1.22
N GLU A 76 -10.71 3.48 0.57
CA GLU A 76 -12.14 3.74 0.42
C GLU A 76 -12.86 3.69 1.77
N GLU A 77 -12.64 2.64 2.57
CA GLU A 77 -13.30 2.42 3.87
C GLU A 77 -13.00 3.55 4.88
N TYR A 78 -11.76 4.05 4.90
CA TYR A 78 -11.29 5.02 5.90
C TYR A 78 -11.07 6.44 5.38
N GLY A 79 -11.44 6.72 4.12
CA GLY A 79 -11.28 8.04 3.50
C GLY A 79 -9.83 8.54 3.54
N LEU A 80 -8.90 7.67 3.14
CA LEU A 80 -7.47 8.00 3.11
C LEU A 80 -7.14 8.79 1.84
N ALA A 81 -6.20 9.72 1.95
CA ALA A 81 -5.72 10.50 0.82
C ALA A 81 -4.20 10.66 0.95
N LEU A 82 -3.55 11.01 -0.16
CA LEU A 82 -2.16 11.45 -0.11
C LEU A 82 -2.14 12.84 0.50
N ASP A 83 -1.29 13.04 1.51
CA ASP A 83 -0.96 14.38 1.99
C ASP A 83 -0.21 15.11 0.86
N GLU A 84 -0.56 16.39 0.61
CA GLU A 84 0.06 17.23 -0.44
C GLU A 84 1.55 17.52 -0.18
#